data_AF-A0A177AUT8-F1
#
_entry.id   AF-A0A177AUT8-F1
#
_cell.length_a   1.000
_cell.length_b   1.000
_cell.length_c   1.000
_cell.angle_alpha   90.00
_cell.angle_beta   90.00
_cell.angle_gamma   90.00
#
_symmetry.space_group_name_H-M   'P 1'
#
loop_
_entity.id
_entity.type
_entity.pdbx_description
1 polymer ?
#
loop_
_entity_poly.entity_id
_entity_poly.type
_entity_poly.pdbx_seq_one_letter_code
_entity_poly.pdbx_strand_id
1 'polypeptide(L)'
;MYVFAQYYLIDQWKTIANILKSRNINILFDMAYQGFATGDLNQDSFAPRLFIQKGINISLCQSFSKNMGLYGERIGALHVITNDKKEAKHVLSQLKNIVRPMYSNPPINGARIVSIVLDNKELTNEWQNELKIMSSRITQMRKELRAELEIAGSKKDWSHIVDQIGMFCFSGLSKNQVEKLVNEYSIYLTKDGRISMAGVNPNNVEYLAKSIHSHIIKKMSHFESSFLTECINATRGVKSGNITARYTKPEDETKRQILNTYENGDWKVVAAVNGVRIRTLYTELL
;
A
#
# COMPACT_ATOMS: atom_id res chain seq x y z
N MET A 1 3.08 -11.60 8.10
CA MET A 1 2.63 -10.56 7.14
C MET A 1 2.40 -9.27 7.93
N TYR A 2 3.31 -8.30 7.84
CA TYR A 2 3.16 -7.02 8.53
C TYR A 2 2.35 -6.06 7.65
N VAL A 3 1.14 -5.71 8.09
CA VAL A 3 0.28 -4.74 7.39
C VAL A 3 0.60 -3.35 7.92
N PHE A 4 1.47 -2.62 7.22
CA PHE A 4 1.80 -1.24 7.56
C PHE A 4 0.72 -0.28 7.05
N ALA A 5 -0.04 0.33 7.96
CA ALA A 5 -0.91 1.48 7.65
C ALA A 5 -0.18 2.83 7.69
N GLN A 6 1.05 2.83 8.20
CA GLN A 6 1.97 3.96 8.14
C GLN A 6 2.98 3.69 7.03
N TYR A 7 3.06 4.58 6.04
CA TYR A 7 4.00 4.41 4.93
C TYR A 7 5.41 4.81 5.39
N TYR A 8 6.42 4.08 4.94
CA TYR A 8 7.80 4.49 5.17
C TYR A 8 8.13 5.74 4.34
N LEU A 9 8.83 6.68 4.96
CA LEU A 9 9.42 7.83 4.27
C LEU A 9 10.46 7.35 3.25
N ILE A 10 10.74 8.17 2.24
CA ILE A 10 11.68 7.85 1.15
C ILE A 10 13.03 7.35 1.67
N ASP A 11 13.59 7.97 2.71
CA ASP A 11 14.89 7.58 3.28
C ASP A 11 14.83 6.33 4.17
N GLN A 12 13.67 6.06 4.80
CA GLN A 12 13.43 4.78 5.45
C GLN A 12 13.39 3.65 4.40
N TRP A 13 12.69 3.85 3.27
CA TRP A 13 12.71 2.88 2.16
C TRP A 13 14.10 2.64 1.57
N LYS A 14 14.93 3.69 1.41
CA LYS A 14 16.35 3.54 1.01
C LYS A 14 17.15 2.71 2.01
N THR A 15 16.94 2.95 3.30
CA THR A 15 17.61 2.23 4.40
C THR A 15 17.21 0.76 4.42
N ILE A 16 15.92 0.47 4.35
CA ILE A 16 15.35 -0.89 4.26
C ILE A 16 15.92 -1.62 3.03
N ALA A 17 15.90 -1.00 1.85
CA ALA A 17 16.43 -1.61 0.62
C ALA A 17 17.93 -1.95 0.73
N ASN A 18 18.74 -1.09 1.37
CA ASN A 18 20.16 -1.35 1.60
C ASN A 18 20.38 -2.57 2.53
N ILE A 19 19.64 -2.65 3.64
CA ILE A 19 19.72 -3.77 4.61
C ILE A 19 19.30 -5.08 3.97
N LEU A 20 18.21 -5.08 3.19
CA LEU A 20 17.69 -6.28 2.54
C LEU A 20 18.64 -6.76 1.42
N LYS A 21 19.23 -5.82 0.66
CA LYS A 21 20.27 -6.14 -0.34
C LYS A 21 21.51 -6.75 0.30
N SER A 22 22.03 -6.17 1.40
CA SER A 22 23.25 -6.67 2.05
C SER A 22 23.09 -8.07 2.65
N ARG A 23 21.85 -8.50 2.89
CA ARG A 23 21.50 -9.83 3.41
C ARG A 23 20.98 -10.80 2.34
N ASN A 24 20.97 -10.40 1.06
CA ASN A 24 20.44 -11.18 -0.06
C ASN A 24 19.02 -11.75 0.19
N ILE A 25 18.14 -10.95 0.79
CA ILE A 25 16.79 -11.40 1.16
C ILE A 25 15.84 -11.24 -0.04
N ASN A 26 15.17 -12.33 -0.42
CA ASN A 26 14.09 -12.31 -1.43
C ASN A 26 12.87 -11.55 -0.91
N ILE A 27 12.40 -10.57 -1.67
CA ILE A 27 11.33 -9.64 -1.23
C ILE A 27 10.04 -9.90 -1.98
N LEU A 28 8.94 -10.01 -1.24
CA LEU A 28 7.58 -10.03 -1.78
C LEU A 28 6.85 -8.74 -1.37
N PHE A 29 6.50 -7.91 -2.35
CA PHE A 29 5.62 -6.76 -2.16
C PHE A 29 4.14 -7.17 -2.30
N ASP A 30 3.29 -6.63 -1.44
CA ASP A 30 1.82 -6.66 -1.60
C ASP A 30 1.35 -5.25 -1.94
N MET A 31 0.68 -5.10 -3.09
CA MET A 31 0.41 -3.83 -3.74
C MET A 31 -1.07 -3.73 -4.16
N ALA A 32 -1.94 -3.65 -3.15
CA ALA A 32 -3.40 -3.62 -3.33
C ALA A 32 -4.03 -2.21 -3.42
N TYR A 33 -3.25 -1.13 -3.28
CA TYR A 33 -3.75 0.26 -3.13
C TYR A 33 -3.05 1.28 -4.05
N GLN A 34 -2.40 0.85 -5.14
CA GLN A 34 -1.66 1.76 -6.02
C GLN A 34 -2.59 2.82 -6.65
N GLY A 35 -2.24 4.10 -6.46
CA GLY A 35 -3.05 5.26 -6.85
C GLY A 35 -4.11 5.64 -5.82
N PHE A 36 -4.47 4.73 -4.91
CA PHE A 36 -5.49 4.95 -3.89
C PHE A 36 -4.89 5.46 -2.57
N ALA A 37 -3.58 5.31 -2.33
CA ALA A 37 -2.95 5.75 -1.09
C ALA A 37 -2.60 7.24 -1.13
N THR A 38 -2.11 7.75 -2.26
CA THR A 38 -1.74 9.17 -2.45
C THR A 38 -2.52 9.90 -3.57
N GLY A 39 -3.21 9.18 -4.46
CA GLY A 39 -3.72 9.74 -5.72
C GLY A 39 -2.73 9.68 -6.89
N ASP A 40 -1.50 9.19 -6.66
CA ASP A 40 -0.46 9.09 -7.69
C ASP A 40 0.11 7.66 -7.83
N LEU A 41 0.00 7.11 -9.03
CA LEU A 41 0.44 5.76 -9.37
C LEU A 41 1.97 5.57 -9.26
N ASN A 42 2.75 6.62 -9.48
CA ASN A 42 4.20 6.59 -9.41
C ASN A 42 4.68 6.68 -7.95
N GLN A 43 4.11 7.57 -7.16
CA GLN A 43 4.41 7.73 -5.73
C GLN A 43 4.11 6.43 -4.98
N ASP A 44 2.92 5.84 -5.20
CA ASP A 44 2.53 4.57 -4.58
C ASP A 44 3.35 3.35 -5.08
N SER A 45 4.11 3.52 -6.17
CA SER A 45 5.03 2.50 -6.73
C SER A 45 6.52 2.78 -6.43
N PHE A 46 6.83 3.79 -5.61
CA PHE A 46 8.21 4.19 -5.32
C PHE A 46 9.05 3.04 -4.74
N ALA A 47 8.53 2.33 -3.73
CA ALA A 47 9.27 1.28 -3.02
C ALA A 47 9.71 0.10 -3.92
N PRO A 48 8.81 -0.59 -4.67
CA PRO A 48 9.25 -1.68 -5.56
C PRO A 48 10.17 -1.18 -6.68
N ARG A 49 9.95 0.04 -7.22
CA ARG A 49 10.85 0.64 -8.22
C ARG A 49 12.26 0.90 -7.68
N LEU A 50 12.38 1.40 -6.44
CA LEU A 50 13.66 1.60 -5.75
C LEU A 50 14.42 0.28 -5.53
N PHE A 51 13.73 -0.81 -5.23
CA PHE A 51 14.35 -2.12 -5.00
C PHE A 51 14.91 -2.68 -6.32
N ILE A 52 14.13 -2.62 -7.40
CA ILE A 52 14.59 -2.99 -8.75
C ILE A 52 15.76 -2.12 -9.19
N GLN A 53 15.70 -0.80 -8.99
CA GLN A 53 16.82 0.11 -9.31
C GLN A 53 18.10 -0.25 -8.54
N LYS A 54 17.98 -0.83 -7.34
CA LYS A 54 19.11 -1.32 -6.55
C LYS A 54 19.59 -2.71 -6.98
N GLY A 55 19.00 -3.34 -8.01
CA GLY A 55 19.32 -4.70 -8.44
C GLY A 55 18.90 -5.74 -7.40
N ILE A 56 17.80 -5.50 -6.68
CA ILE A 56 17.18 -6.47 -5.78
C ILE A 56 16.07 -7.15 -6.59
N ASN A 57 16.16 -8.45 -6.77
CA ASN A 57 15.07 -9.22 -7.38
C ASN A 57 13.88 -9.25 -6.41
N ILE A 58 12.70 -8.89 -6.91
CA ILE A 58 11.46 -8.83 -6.13
C ILE A 58 10.38 -9.67 -6.78
N SER A 59 9.48 -10.18 -5.94
CA SER A 59 8.14 -10.58 -6.33
C SER A 59 7.14 -9.49 -5.91
N LEU A 60 6.04 -9.35 -6.64
CA LEU A 60 5.00 -8.35 -6.34
C LEU A 60 3.61 -8.90 -6.64
N CYS A 61 2.77 -8.99 -5.62
CA CYS A 61 1.33 -9.25 -5.74
C CYS A 61 0.60 -7.91 -5.94
N GLN A 62 -0.08 -7.74 -7.07
CA GLN A 62 -0.86 -6.54 -7.39
C GLN A 62 -2.35 -6.87 -7.36
N SER A 63 -3.20 -5.94 -6.89
CA SER A 63 -4.66 -6.10 -6.93
C SER A 63 -5.34 -4.91 -7.57
N PHE A 64 -6.33 -5.17 -8.44
CA PHE A 64 -7.17 -4.13 -9.05
C PHE A 64 -8.50 -3.94 -8.33
N SER A 65 -8.72 -4.65 -7.22
CA SER A 65 -9.98 -4.60 -6.50
C SER A 65 -10.33 -3.24 -5.91
N LYS A 66 -9.33 -2.44 -5.49
CA LYS A 66 -9.56 -1.14 -4.83
C LYS A 66 -9.43 0.02 -5.79
N ASN A 67 -8.32 0.07 -6.53
CA ASN A 67 -8.01 1.19 -7.41
C ASN A 67 -8.90 1.25 -8.67
N MET A 68 -9.49 0.13 -9.12
CA MET A 68 -10.49 0.10 -10.20
C MET A 68 -11.87 -0.35 -9.73
N GLY A 69 -12.10 -0.48 -8.41
CA GLY A 69 -13.38 -0.96 -7.86
C GLY A 69 -13.73 -2.44 -8.18
N LEU A 70 -12.84 -3.20 -8.80
CA LEU A 70 -13.10 -4.56 -9.29
C LEU A 70 -13.00 -5.62 -8.15
N TYR A 71 -13.74 -5.42 -7.07
CA TYR A 71 -13.73 -6.30 -5.89
C TYR A 71 -14.21 -7.72 -6.21
N GLY A 72 -15.38 -7.84 -6.84
CA GLY A 72 -16.01 -9.13 -7.17
C GLY A 72 -15.27 -9.90 -8.28
N GLU A 73 -14.68 -9.18 -9.23
CA GLU A 73 -13.97 -9.74 -10.40
C GLU A 73 -12.68 -10.52 -10.06
N ARG A 74 -12.20 -10.42 -8.82
CA ARG A 74 -11.00 -11.10 -8.30
C ARG A 74 -9.70 -10.87 -9.11
N ILE A 75 -9.62 -9.73 -9.82
CA ILE A 75 -8.49 -9.44 -10.72
C ILE A 75 -7.26 -8.87 -9.99
N GLY A 76 -6.09 -9.44 -10.31
CA GLY A 76 -4.78 -9.11 -9.76
C GLY A 76 -3.64 -9.65 -10.62
N ALA A 77 -2.39 -9.51 -10.16
CA ALA A 77 -1.19 -9.98 -10.85
C ALA A 77 -0.14 -10.51 -9.86
N LEU A 78 0.72 -11.43 -10.33
CA LEU A 78 1.97 -11.79 -9.67
C LEU A 78 3.12 -11.45 -10.62
N HIS A 79 3.93 -10.48 -10.25
CA HIS A 79 5.16 -10.14 -10.96
C HIS A 79 6.35 -10.79 -10.24
N VAL A 80 7.31 -11.32 -10.99
CA VAL A 80 8.59 -11.83 -10.48
C VAL A 80 9.71 -11.25 -11.33
N ILE A 81 10.61 -10.50 -10.70
CA ILE A 81 11.77 -9.90 -11.35
C ILE A 81 12.94 -10.87 -11.28
N THR A 82 13.57 -11.10 -12.44
CA THR A 82 14.62 -12.09 -12.68
C THR A 82 15.84 -11.43 -13.33
N ASN A 83 16.98 -12.11 -13.31
CA ASN A 83 18.24 -11.57 -13.81
C ASN A 83 18.29 -11.52 -15.34
N ASP A 84 17.69 -12.51 -16.03
CA ASP A 84 17.73 -12.61 -17.49
C ASP A 84 16.47 -13.26 -18.12
N LYS A 85 16.38 -13.21 -19.47
CA LYS A 85 15.24 -13.73 -20.23
C LYS A 85 15.07 -15.26 -20.16
N LYS A 86 16.12 -16.01 -19.81
CA LYS A 86 16.09 -17.47 -19.65
C LYS A 86 15.53 -17.84 -18.28
N GLU A 87 16.00 -17.17 -17.23
CA GLU A 87 15.43 -17.29 -15.88
C GLU A 87 13.95 -16.91 -15.87
N ALA A 88 13.55 -15.81 -16.52
CA ALA A 88 12.15 -15.43 -16.67
C ALA A 88 11.28 -16.56 -17.27
N LYS A 89 11.75 -17.21 -18.35
CA LYS A 89 11.05 -18.34 -18.98
C LYS A 89 10.93 -19.55 -18.04
N HIS A 90 11.98 -19.86 -17.28
CA HIS A 90 11.96 -20.96 -16.31
C HIS A 90 11.01 -20.69 -15.15
N VAL A 91 11.04 -19.47 -14.58
CA VAL A 91 10.13 -19.05 -13.51
C VAL A 91 8.68 -19.09 -13.98
N LEU A 92 8.40 -18.59 -15.18
CA LEU A 92 7.04 -18.62 -15.76
C LEU A 92 6.53 -20.05 -15.97
N SER A 93 7.37 -21.00 -16.44
CA SER A 93 6.93 -22.38 -16.63
C SER A 93 6.59 -23.08 -15.31
N GLN A 94 7.38 -22.87 -14.25
CA GLN A 94 7.08 -23.41 -12.93
C GLN A 94 5.81 -22.79 -12.33
N LEU A 95 5.60 -21.48 -12.50
CA LEU A 95 4.38 -20.82 -12.03
C LEU A 95 3.13 -21.30 -12.80
N LYS A 96 3.23 -21.59 -14.10
CA LYS A 96 2.15 -22.26 -14.85
C LYS A 96 1.85 -23.66 -14.32
N ASN A 97 2.88 -24.45 -13.97
CA ASN A 97 2.72 -25.76 -13.35
C ASN A 97 2.03 -25.70 -11.97
N ILE A 98 2.22 -24.61 -11.21
CA ILE A 98 1.53 -24.38 -9.93
C ILE A 98 0.06 -23.95 -10.16
N VAL A 99 -0.18 -23.03 -11.09
CA VAL A 99 -1.54 -22.51 -11.38
C VAL A 99 -2.47 -23.59 -11.95
N ARG A 100 -1.95 -24.44 -12.84
CA ARG A 100 -2.75 -25.43 -13.58
C ARG A 100 -3.58 -26.38 -12.70
N PRO A 101 -3.02 -27.05 -11.66
CA PRO A 101 -3.81 -27.88 -10.74
C PRO A 101 -4.62 -27.09 -9.72
N MET A 102 -4.29 -25.82 -9.44
CA MET A 102 -5.03 -25.01 -8.45
C MET A 102 -6.37 -24.50 -8.98
N TYR A 103 -6.37 -23.91 -10.18
CA TYR A 103 -7.58 -23.31 -10.77
C TYR A 103 -7.58 -23.30 -12.31
N SER A 104 -6.69 -24.06 -12.96
CA SER A 104 -6.53 -24.15 -14.43
C SER A 104 -6.07 -22.87 -15.13
N ASN A 105 -6.90 -21.82 -15.12
CA ASN A 105 -6.67 -20.51 -15.71
C ASN A 105 -7.56 -19.45 -15.03
N PRO A 106 -7.16 -18.16 -14.95
CA PRO A 106 -7.88 -17.15 -14.19
C PRO A 106 -9.11 -16.57 -14.93
N PRO A 107 -10.05 -15.93 -14.21
CA PRO A 107 -11.23 -15.32 -14.82
C PRO A 107 -10.87 -14.17 -15.76
N ILE A 108 -11.48 -14.17 -16.95
CA ILE A 108 -11.14 -13.25 -18.04
C ILE A 108 -11.81 -11.87 -17.93
N ASN A 109 -12.96 -11.75 -17.23
CA ASN A 109 -13.83 -10.56 -17.30
C ASN A 109 -13.16 -9.29 -16.75
N GLY A 110 -12.90 -9.21 -15.45
CA GLY A 110 -12.16 -8.09 -14.86
C GLY A 110 -10.80 -7.86 -15.49
N ALA A 111 -10.19 -8.88 -16.09
CA ALA A 111 -8.93 -8.72 -16.80
C ALA A 111 -9.09 -7.95 -18.13
N ARG A 112 -10.16 -8.22 -18.90
CA ARG A 112 -10.56 -7.42 -20.08
C ARG A 112 -10.89 -5.98 -19.71
N ILE A 113 -11.66 -5.76 -18.62
CA ILE A 113 -11.99 -4.40 -18.14
C ILE A 113 -10.71 -3.61 -17.86
N VAL A 114 -9.77 -4.21 -17.12
CA VAL A 114 -8.48 -3.58 -16.82
C VAL A 114 -7.68 -3.29 -18.09
N SER A 115 -7.70 -4.18 -19.09
CA SER A 115 -7.05 -3.91 -20.40
C SER A 115 -7.69 -2.71 -21.10
N ILE A 116 -9.01 -2.71 -21.27
CA ILE A 116 -9.74 -1.65 -21.98
C ILE A 116 -9.43 -0.27 -21.38
N VAL A 117 -9.34 -0.17 -20.05
CA VAL A 117 -9.00 1.09 -19.37
C VAL A 117 -7.53 1.49 -19.59
N LEU A 118 -6.58 0.55 -19.59
CA LEU A 118 -5.14 0.85 -19.61
C LEU A 118 -4.53 0.91 -21.02
N ASP A 119 -5.09 0.17 -21.97
CA ASP A 119 -4.73 0.17 -23.38
C ASP A 119 -5.31 1.40 -24.12
N ASN A 120 -6.22 2.15 -23.47
CA ASN A 120 -6.79 3.40 -23.96
C ASN A 120 -6.33 4.59 -23.09
N LYS A 121 -5.77 5.63 -23.73
CA LYS A 121 -5.18 6.78 -23.05
C LYS A 121 -6.21 7.67 -22.37
N GLU A 122 -7.38 7.85 -22.99
CA GLU A 122 -8.46 8.70 -22.49
C GLU A 122 -9.06 8.08 -21.22
N LEU A 123 -9.42 6.80 -21.26
CA LEU A 123 -9.91 6.03 -20.11
C LEU A 123 -8.84 5.91 -19.00
N THR A 124 -7.56 5.77 -19.35
CA THR A 124 -6.47 5.81 -18.36
C THR A 124 -6.41 7.14 -17.62
N ASN A 125 -6.60 8.27 -18.32
CA ASN A 125 -6.58 9.59 -17.71
C ASN A 125 -7.83 9.84 -16.84
N GLU A 126 -9.00 9.40 -17.30
CA GLU A 126 -10.26 9.44 -16.56
C GLU A 126 -10.13 8.65 -15.24
N TRP A 127 -9.70 7.40 -15.31
CA TRP A 127 -9.44 6.55 -14.15
C TRP A 127 -8.41 7.16 -13.17
N GLN A 128 -7.33 7.77 -13.68
CA GLN A 128 -6.37 8.48 -12.83
C GLN A 128 -6.96 9.71 -12.15
N ASN A 129 -7.94 10.38 -12.76
CA ASN A 129 -8.67 11.49 -12.15
C ASN A 129 -9.62 10.98 -11.06
N GLU A 130 -10.37 9.91 -11.32
CA GLU A 130 -11.22 9.25 -10.30
C GLU A 130 -10.41 8.80 -9.08
N LEU A 131 -9.21 8.25 -9.29
CA LEU A 131 -8.28 7.90 -8.20
C LEU A 131 -7.92 9.09 -7.32
N LYS A 132 -7.61 10.25 -7.93
CA LYS A 132 -7.32 11.49 -7.21
C LYS A 132 -8.53 12.00 -6.44
N ILE A 133 -9.74 11.91 -7.01
CA ILE A 133 -10.98 12.29 -6.33
C ILE A 133 -11.20 11.39 -5.10
N MET A 134 -11.07 10.06 -5.26
CA MET A 134 -11.23 9.10 -4.17
C MET A 134 -10.19 9.27 -3.06
N SER A 135 -8.90 9.41 -3.39
CA SER A 135 -7.84 9.60 -2.40
C SER A 135 -7.96 10.95 -1.67
N SER A 136 -8.34 12.01 -2.39
CA SER A 136 -8.59 13.33 -1.81
C SER A 136 -9.76 13.30 -0.83
N ARG A 137 -10.87 12.62 -1.18
CA ARG A 137 -11.99 12.44 -0.25
C ARG A 137 -11.58 11.70 1.02
N ILE A 138 -10.82 10.61 0.90
CA ILE A 138 -10.30 9.86 2.06
C ILE A 138 -9.41 10.75 2.94
N THR A 139 -8.55 11.57 2.33
CA THR A 139 -7.67 12.52 3.03
C THR A 139 -8.47 13.61 3.74
N GLN A 140 -9.54 14.09 3.12
CA GLN A 140 -10.44 15.07 3.71
C GLN A 140 -11.19 14.50 4.92
N MET A 141 -11.73 13.28 4.82
CA MET A 141 -12.40 12.62 5.96
C MET A 141 -11.47 12.36 7.15
N ARG A 142 -10.16 12.19 6.92
CA ARG A 142 -9.17 12.09 8.01
C ARG A 142 -9.00 13.41 8.75
N LYS A 143 -8.97 14.54 8.02
CA LYS A 143 -8.90 15.89 8.60
C LYS A 143 -10.17 16.21 9.37
N GLU A 144 -11.34 15.94 8.79
CA GLU A 144 -12.64 16.15 9.44
C GLU A 144 -12.79 15.29 10.70
N LEU A 145 -12.48 13.98 10.64
CA LEU A 145 -12.56 13.13 11.83
C LEU A 145 -11.66 13.63 12.97
N ARG A 146 -10.45 14.11 12.64
CA ARG A 146 -9.56 14.74 13.63
C ARG A 146 -10.17 16.04 14.19
N ALA A 147 -10.64 16.93 13.34
CA ALA A 147 -11.24 18.21 13.76
C ALA A 147 -12.47 17.99 14.65
N GLU A 148 -13.36 17.07 14.29
CA GLU A 148 -14.53 16.72 15.09
C GLU A 148 -14.16 16.09 16.44
N LEU A 149 -13.06 15.34 16.52
CA LEU A 149 -12.53 14.82 17.80
C LEU A 149 -11.99 15.96 18.69
N GLU A 150 -11.36 16.97 18.10
CA GLU A 150 -10.88 18.16 18.80
C GLU A 150 -12.06 19.04 19.27
N ILE A 151 -13.08 19.26 18.42
CA ILE A 151 -14.34 19.98 18.71
C ILE A 151 -15.13 19.26 19.81
N ALA A 152 -15.21 17.93 19.79
CA ALA A 152 -15.83 17.13 20.84
C ALA A 152 -15.10 17.24 22.20
N GLY A 153 -13.93 17.88 22.27
CA GLY A 153 -13.18 18.14 23.49
C GLY A 153 -12.09 17.13 23.82
N SER A 154 -11.70 16.26 22.86
CA SER A 154 -10.70 15.22 23.10
C SER A 154 -9.32 15.79 23.39
N LYS A 155 -8.70 15.37 24.50
CA LYS A 155 -7.35 15.80 24.93
C LYS A 155 -6.23 14.86 24.49
N LYS A 156 -6.56 13.75 23.82
CA LYS A 156 -5.60 12.81 23.23
C LYS A 156 -5.05 13.41 21.93
N ASP A 157 -3.79 13.14 21.60
CA ASP A 157 -3.28 13.41 20.26
C ASP A 157 -3.94 12.49 19.22
N TRP A 158 -4.33 13.10 18.09
CA TRP A 158 -4.96 12.47 16.93
C TRP A 158 -4.23 12.79 15.61
N SER A 159 -3.03 13.37 15.68
CA SER A 159 -2.11 13.59 14.56
C SER A 159 -2.05 12.37 13.61
N HIS A 160 -1.90 11.18 14.19
CA HIS A 160 -1.83 9.90 13.49
C HIS A 160 -3.02 9.57 12.60
N ILE A 161 -4.20 10.18 12.77
CA ILE A 161 -5.34 10.01 11.85
C ILE A 161 -5.01 10.66 10.49
N VAL A 162 -4.34 11.80 10.49
CA VAL A 162 -3.97 12.58 9.30
C VAL A 162 -2.63 12.12 8.73
N ASP A 163 -1.69 11.69 9.57
CA ASP A 163 -0.36 11.22 9.13
C ASP A 163 -0.40 9.81 8.49
N GLN A 164 -1.45 9.02 8.79
CA GLN A 164 -1.72 7.75 8.10
C GLN A 164 -2.37 7.98 6.73
N ILE A 165 -2.03 7.15 5.74
CA ILE A 165 -2.52 7.28 4.36
C ILE A 165 -3.42 6.12 3.92
N GLY A 166 -4.07 6.26 2.76
CA GLY A 166 -4.94 5.25 2.18
C GLY A 166 -6.22 4.98 2.97
N MET A 167 -6.87 3.85 2.69
CA MET A 167 -8.26 3.57 3.10
C MET A 167 -8.47 3.35 4.61
N PHE A 168 -7.43 2.94 5.37
CA PHE A 168 -7.59 2.48 6.75
C PHE A 168 -6.86 3.37 7.76
N CYS A 169 -7.51 3.65 8.89
CA CYS A 169 -6.93 4.37 10.01
C CYS A 169 -6.90 3.46 11.25
N PHE A 170 -5.71 3.14 11.76
CA PHE A 170 -5.58 2.61 13.11
C PHE A 170 -5.80 3.76 14.09
N SER A 171 -6.97 3.80 14.72
CA SER A 171 -7.35 4.85 15.67
C SER A 171 -6.58 4.78 17.00
N GLY A 172 -6.04 3.60 17.34
CA GLY A 172 -5.51 3.31 18.67
C GLY A 172 -6.61 3.15 19.73
N LEU A 173 -7.83 2.78 19.33
CA LEU A 173 -8.88 2.32 20.22
C LEU A 173 -8.64 0.88 20.67
N SER A 174 -8.84 0.62 21.96
CA SER A 174 -8.80 -0.73 22.52
C SER A 174 -10.03 -1.55 22.12
N LYS A 175 -9.91 -2.88 22.15
CA LYS A 175 -11.02 -3.82 21.89
C LYS A 175 -12.30 -3.49 22.71
N ASN A 176 -12.15 -3.10 23.99
CA ASN A 176 -13.28 -2.72 24.85
C ASN A 176 -13.98 -1.45 24.34
N GLN A 177 -13.23 -0.45 23.88
CA GLN A 177 -13.79 0.77 23.28
C GLN A 177 -14.49 0.45 21.95
N VAL A 178 -13.93 -0.44 21.13
CA VAL A 178 -14.58 -0.95 19.91
C VAL A 178 -15.90 -1.66 20.21
N GLU A 179 -15.92 -2.53 21.23
CA GLU A 179 -17.13 -3.27 21.63
C GLU A 179 -18.24 -2.33 22.13
N LYS A 180 -17.91 -1.23 22.81
CA LYS A 180 -18.89 -0.21 23.19
C LYS A 180 -19.37 0.62 22.01
N LEU A 181 -18.50 1.01 21.08
CA LEU A 181 -18.90 1.69 19.84
C LEU A 181 -19.89 0.83 19.02
N VAL A 182 -19.71 -0.49 18.99
CA VAL A 182 -20.67 -1.42 18.38
C VAL A 182 -21.99 -1.46 19.16
N ASN A 183 -21.93 -1.73 20.47
CA ASN A 183 -23.13 -2.03 21.26
C ASN A 183 -23.97 -0.80 21.64
N GLU A 184 -23.33 0.34 21.93
CA GLU A 184 -23.98 1.57 22.39
C GLU A 184 -24.28 2.55 21.23
N TYR A 185 -23.54 2.46 20.11
CA TYR A 185 -23.62 3.43 18.99
C TYR A 185 -23.78 2.81 17.60
N SER A 186 -23.84 1.47 17.46
CA SER A 186 -23.92 0.79 16.15
C SER A 186 -22.79 1.15 15.17
N ILE A 187 -21.62 1.53 15.68
CA ILE A 187 -20.43 1.85 14.88
C ILE A 187 -19.55 0.61 14.75
N TYR A 188 -19.54 0.01 13.56
CA TYR A 188 -18.82 -1.23 13.29
C TYR A 188 -17.41 -0.97 12.72
N LEU A 189 -16.40 -1.43 13.45
CA LEU A 189 -14.98 -1.38 13.09
C LEU A 189 -14.28 -2.68 13.54
N THR A 190 -13.05 -2.95 13.07
CA THR A 190 -12.36 -4.16 13.48
C THR A 190 -11.86 -4.07 14.93
N LYS A 191 -11.77 -5.22 15.62
CA LYS A 191 -11.46 -5.33 17.07
C LYS A 191 -10.09 -4.77 17.50
N ASP A 192 -9.22 -4.48 16.53
CA ASP A 192 -7.92 -3.81 16.64
C ASP A 192 -8.00 -2.27 16.56
N GLY A 193 -9.22 -1.71 16.47
CA GLY A 193 -9.45 -0.27 16.36
C GLY A 193 -9.18 0.30 14.97
N ARG A 194 -9.03 -0.54 13.93
CA ARG A 194 -8.85 -0.07 12.56
C ARG A 194 -10.20 0.31 11.92
N ILE A 195 -10.33 1.59 11.58
CA ILE A 195 -11.48 2.22 10.92
C ILE A 195 -11.27 2.20 9.41
N SER A 196 -12.33 1.94 8.63
CA SER A 196 -12.33 2.18 7.19
C SER A 196 -12.77 3.62 6.92
N MET A 197 -11.84 4.48 6.51
CA MET A 197 -12.13 5.88 6.13
C MET A 197 -13.04 5.97 4.91
N ALA A 198 -13.21 4.88 4.14
CA ALA A 198 -14.20 4.82 3.08
C ALA A 198 -15.64 4.99 3.59
N GLY A 199 -15.96 4.48 4.78
CA GLY A 199 -17.29 4.60 5.40
C GLY A 199 -17.56 5.93 6.11
N VAL A 200 -16.52 6.74 6.34
CA VAL A 200 -16.65 8.08 6.92
C VAL A 200 -17.07 9.05 5.82
N ASN A 201 -18.05 9.90 6.11
CA ASN A 201 -18.60 10.92 5.23
C ASN A 201 -19.13 12.12 6.05
N PRO A 202 -19.41 13.29 5.44
CA PRO A 202 -19.85 14.49 6.17
C PRO A 202 -21.08 14.29 7.06
N ASN A 203 -21.96 13.34 6.72
CA ASN A 203 -23.20 13.10 7.48
C ASN A 203 -22.99 12.20 8.72
N ASN A 204 -21.80 11.59 8.90
CA ASN A 204 -21.53 10.68 10.03
C ASN A 204 -20.22 10.93 10.79
N VAL A 205 -19.36 11.83 10.30
CA VAL A 205 -18.04 12.10 10.91
C VAL A 205 -18.14 12.70 12.32
N GLU A 206 -19.07 13.65 12.53
CA GLU A 206 -19.38 14.24 13.84
C GLU A 206 -19.88 13.18 14.84
N TYR A 207 -20.82 12.33 14.41
CA TYR A 207 -21.35 11.24 15.23
C TYR A 207 -20.25 10.27 15.67
N LEU A 208 -19.42 9.83 14.71
CA LEU A 208 -18.26 8.97 14.97
C LEU A 208 -17.29 9.60 15.98
N ALA A 209 -16.95 10.88 15.83
CA ALA A 209 -16.05 11.59 16.72
C ALA A 209 -16.61 11.70 18.16
N LYS A 210 -17.88 12.09 18.31
CA LYS A 210 -18.56 12.20 19.60
C LYS A 210 -18.64 10.85 20.32
N SER A 211 -18.96 9.78 19.61
CA SER A 211 -18.98 8.40 20.14
C SER A 211 -17.60 7.90 20.55
N ILE A 212 -16.55 8.23 19.79
CA ILE A 212 -15.16 7.93 20.16
C ILE A 212 -14.76 8.68 21.43
N HIS A 213 -15.11 9.97 21.51
CA HIS A 213 -14.75 10.83 22.63
C HIS A 213 -15.38 10.38 23.96
N SER A 214 -16.68 10.04 23.97
CA SER A 214 -17.42 9.62 25.18
C SER A 214 -16.79 8.40 25.88
N HIS A 215 -16.12 7.53 25.13
CA HIS A 215 -15.45 6.32 25.62
C HIS A 215 -13.94 6.48 25.89
N ILE A 216 -13.39 7.67 25.68
CA ILE A 216 -12.02 8.01 26.08
C ILE A 216 -12.02 8.73 27.43
N ILE A 217 -13.00 9.60 27.69
CA ILE A 217 -13.13 10.28 29.00
C ILE A 217 -13.40 9.29 30.16
N LYS A 218 -14.15 8.21 29.94
CA LYS A 218 -14.46 7.18 30.98
C LYS A 218 -13.24 6.41 31.54
N LYS A 219 -12.01 6.82 31.24
CA LYS A 219 -10.77 6.24 31.80
C LYS A 219 -9.79 7.24 32.46
N MET A 220 -10.12 8.53 32.57
CA MET A 220 -9.27 9.54 33.23
C MET A 220 -9.71 9.94 34.65
N SER A 221 -10.55 9.13 35.30
CA SER A 221 -10.79 9.19 36.75
C SER A 221 -10.10 8.01 37.45
N HIS A 222 -8.90 8.29 37.97
CA HIS A 222 -8.00 7.42 38.75
C HIS A 222 -7.14 6.36 38.04
N PHE A 223 -5.86 6.42 38.44
CA PHE A 223 -4.79 5.40 38.50
C PHE A 223 -3.71 5.32 37.40
N GLU A 224 -2.46 5.31 37.89
CA GLU A 224 -1.17 4.95 37.26
C GLU A 224 -0.58 5.81 36.11
N SER A 225 0.18 6.84 36.50
CA SER A 225 1.17 7.54 35.66
C SER A 225 2.64 7.22 35.97
N SER A 226 2.92 6.34 36.95
CA SER A 226 4.28 6.07 37.44
C SER A 226 5.01 4.92 36.71
N PHE A 227 4.31 3.85 36.34
CA PHE A 227 4.92 2.61 35.87
C PHE A 227 5.52 2.67 34.45
N LEU A 228 5.01 3.57 33.60
CA LEU A 228 5.48 3.73 32.21
C LEU A 228 6.79 4.52 32.09
N THR A 229 7.15 5.31 33.11
CA THR A 229 8.33 6.19 33.08
C THR A 229 9.64 5.44 33.31
N GLU A 230 9.62 4.33 34.05
CA GLU A 230 10.84 3.53 34.30
C GLU A 230 11.28 2.72 33.07
N CYS A 231 10.34 2.12 32.34
CA CYS A 231 10.65 1.29 31.15
C CYS A 231 11.33 2.05 29.99
N ILE A 232 11.18 3.37 29.92
CA ILE A 232 11.70 4.20 28.82
C ILE A 232 13.19 4.55 29.01
N ASN A 233 13.73 4.42 30.23
CA ASN A 233 15.10 4.83 30.55
C ASN A 233 16.16 3.73 30.35
N ALA A 234 15.78 2.49 30.04
CA ALA A 234 16.66 1.32 30.11
C ALA A 234 17.50 1.01 28.85
N THR A 235 17.31 1.69 27.71
CA THR A 235 17.95 1.31 26.42
C THR A 235 18.58 2.48 25.66
N ARG A 236 19.58 3.14 26.27
CA ARG A 236 20.47 4.10 25.59
C ARG A 236 21.95 3.65 25.64
N GLY A 237 22.49 3.26 24.47
CA GLY A 237 23.95 3.13 24.22
C GLY A 237 24.29 2.10 23.12
N VAL A 238 25.30 2.28 22.23
CA VAL A 238 26.02 3.47 21.71
C VAL A 238 26.87 3.05 20.46
N LYS A 239 26.89 3.86 19.36
CA LYS A 239 27.94 4.06 18.28
C LYS A 239 28.51 2.84 17.49
N SER A 240 29.13 2.92 16.28
CA SER A 240 29.34 3.93 15.20
C SER A 240 30.05 3.35 13.93
N GLY A 241 29.99 4.02 12.76
CA GLY A 241 30.95 3.92 11.62
C GLY A 241 30.32 3.63 10.23
N ASN A 242 30.30 4.56 9.24
CA ASN A 242 31.33 5.01 8.26
C ASN A 242 31.56 4.01 7.07
N ILE A 243 31.72 4.36 5.77
CA ILE A 243 32.14 5.61 5.09
C ILE A 243 31.82 5.64 3.53
N THR A 244 31.70 6.84 2.89
CA THR A 244 31.81 7.24 1.42
C THR A 244 31.00 6.53 0.27
N ALA A 245 30.16 7.20 -0.55
CA ALA A 245 30.39 8.05 -1.78
C ALA A 245 30.31 7.27 -3.14
N ARG A 246 30.11 7.80 -4.38
CA ARG A 246 29.92 9.16 -4.96
C ARG A 246 28.94 9.19 -6.21
N TYR A 247 29.24 9.87 -7.34
CA TYR A 247 28.44 10.05 -8.60
C TYR A 247 29.09 9.27 -9.80
N THR A 248 28.53 9.05 -11.02
CA THR A 248 27.88 9.94 -12.06
C THR A 248 26.99 9.22 -13.12
N LYS A 249 26.23 10.00 -13.92
CA LYS A 249 25.53 9.69 -15.22
C LYS A 249 26.54 9.56 -16.41
N PRO A 250 26.23 9.13 -17.68
CA PRO A 250 25.00 9.26 -18.51
C PRO A 250 24.51 7.99 -19.27
N GLU A 251 23.22 7.83 -19.59
CA GLU A 251 22.40 8.16 -20.81
C GLU A 251 22.46 7.21 -22.03
N ASP A 252 21.24 7.02 -22.58
CA ASP A 252 20.79 6.31 -23.79
C ASP A 252 21.78 5.50 -24.66
N GLU A 253 21.68 4.17 -24.53
CA GLU A 253 21.55 3.29 -25.69
C GLU A 253 20.60 2.12 -25.36
N THR A 254 20.03 1.46 -26.36
CA THR A 254 19.05 0.36 -26.21
C THR A 254 17.60 0.74 -25.82
N LYS A 255 17.14 1.94 -26.19
CA LYS A 255 15.73 2.21 -26.57
C LYS A 255 15.26 1.38 -27.81
N ARG A 256 15.85 0.22 -28.10
CA ARG A 256 15.86 -0.43 -29.42
C ARG A 256 15.36 -1.88 -29.48
N GLN A 257 14.87 -2.47 -28.40
CA GLN A 257 14.32 -3.85 -28.39
C GLN A 257 13.00 -3.99 -27.61
N ILE A 258 12.04 -3.10 -27.90
CA ILE A 258 10.66 -3.14 -27.38
C ILE A 258 9.73 -4.00 -28.26
N LEU A 259 10.12 -4.34 -29.48
CA LEU A 259 9.27 -5.02 -30.46
C LEU A 259 9.57 -6.52 -30.54
N ASN A 260 8.70 -7.35 -29.94
CA ASN A 260 8.05 -8.51 -30.58
C ASN A 260 7.13 -9.27 -29.61
N THR A 261 5.83 -9.29 -29.95
CA THR A 261 4.77 -10.32 -29.69
C THR A 261 4.63 -10.91 -28.26
N TYR A 262 3.52 -10.77 -27.51
CA TYR A 262 2.06 -10.83 -27.79
C TYR A 262 1.57 -12.12 -28.47
N GLU A 263 1.19 -13.12 -27.65
CA GLU A 263 0.19 -14.17 -27.95
C GLU A 263 -0.15 -14.99 -26.68
N ASN A 264 -1.34 -15.61 -26.63
CA ASN A 264 -1.85 -16.57 -25.61
C ASN A 264 -2.64 -16.12 -24.36
N GLY A 265 -3.19 -14.90 -24.28
CA GLY A 265 -4.35 -14.59 -23.40
C GLY A 265 -4.24 -14.82 -21.87
N ASP A 266 -3.05 -15.20 -21.37
CA ASP A 266 -2.77 -15.49 -19.97
C ASP A 266 -2.53 -14.19 -19.19
N TRP A 267 -3.52 -13.79 -18.41
CA TRP A 267 -3.31 -12.91 -17.26
C TRP A 267 -2.82 -13.76 -16.07
N LYS A 268 -2.00 -13.32 -15.11
CA LYS A 268 -1.13 -12.14 -14.96
C LYS A 268 0.11 -12.58 -14.15
N VAL A 269 0.69 -13.74 -14.49
CA VAL A 269 2.03 -14.12 -13.98
C VAL A 269 3.07 -13.51 -14.92
N VAL A 270 3.73 -12.46 -14.46
CA VAL A 270 4.73 -11.73 -15.24
C VAL A 270 6.12 -12.04 -14.68
N ALA A 271 6.84 -12.96 -15.32
CA ALA A 271 8.27 -13.10 -15.08
C ALA A 271 9.00 -12.08 -15.98
N ALA A 272 9.56 -11.04 -15.38
CA ALA A 272 10.21 -9.93 -16.08
C ALA A 272 11.71 -9.88 -15.77
N VAL A 273 12.48 -9.27 -16.66
CA VAL A 273 13.94 -9.13 -16.51
C VAL A 273 14.28 -7.79 -15.84
N ASN A 274 15.35 -7.76 -15.03
CA ASN A 274 15.91 -6.54 -14.47
C ASN A 274 16.05 -5.44 -15.53
N GLY A 275 15.43 -4.28 -15.27
CA GLY A 275 15.30 -3.16 -16.21
C GLY A 275 13.87 -2.91 -16.73
N VAL A 276 12.93 -3.84 -16.54
CA VAL A 276 11.52 -3.59 -16.85
C VAL A 276 10.92 -2.58 -15.86
N ARG A 277 10.45 -1.43 -16.37
CA ARG A 277 9.70 -0.45 -15.59
C ARG A 277 8.39 -1.08 -15.14
N ILE A 278 8.13 -1.15 -13.82
CA ILE A 278 6.79 -1.41 -13.29
C ILE A 278 5.91 -0.19 -13.59
N ARG A 279 5.41 -0.15 -14.82
CA ARG A 279 4.17 0.51 -15.16
C ARG A 279 3.03 -0.36 -14.67
N THR A 280 1.92 0.31 -14.40
CA THR A 280 0.71 -0.31 -13.86
C THR A 280 0.10 -1.15 -14.97
N LEU A 281 0.54 -2.42 -15.05
CA LEU A 281 0.45 -3.27 -16.24
C LEU A 281 1.28 -2.77 -17.44
N TYR A 282 1.30 -3.59 -18.50
CA TYR A 282 2.18 -3.45 -19.66
C TYR A 282 1.97 -2.13 -20.40
N THR A 283 3.04 -1.64 -21.06
CA THR A 283 3.05 -0.71 -22.22
C THR A 283 1.90 0.31 -22.34
N GLU A 284 2.07 1.62 -22.22
CA GLU A 284 3.15 2.47 -22.78
C GLU A 284 3.43 3.74 -21.92
N LEU A 285 4.51 4.46 -22.27
CA LEU A 285 4.85 5.86 -21.91
C LEU A 285 6.34 6.07 -22.27
N LEU A 286 6.70 5.99 -23.54
CA LEU A 286 7.95 6.66 -23.96
C LEU A 286 7.67 8.17 -23.98
#